data_AF-A0A7V4U412-F1
#
_entry.id   AF-A0A7V4U412-F1
#
_cell.length_a   1.000
_cell.length_b   1.000
_cell.length_c   1.000
_cell.angle_alpha   90.00
_cell.angle_beta   90.00
_cell.angle_gamma   90.00
#
_symmetry.space_group_name_H-M   'P 1'
#
loop_
_entity.id
_entity.type
_entity.pdbx_description
1 polymer ?
#
loop_
_entity_poly.entity_id
_entity_poly.type
_entity_poly.pdbx_seq_one_letter_code
_entity_poly.pdbx_strand_id
1 'polypeptide(L)'
;MDDFKYKEYTELETLIYNEAMDRIMKGLSNGLSFTEACNAVDIKDSDLKAFIVDDALKIMIADLHYTKGQTLQDAAEMLKLPIDVIQKAHREMMEDISQSAPGVYNILHPDNPAGNA
;
A
#
# COMPACT_ATOMS: atom_id res chain seq x y z
N MET A 1 24.09 -5.40 1.95
CA MET A 1 23.11 -4.37 1.57
C MET A 1 22.50 -4.90 0.30
N ASP A 2 21.31 -5.49 0.38
CA ASP A 2 20.59 -5.86 -0.84
C ASP A 2 20.19 -4.55 -1.51
N ASP A 3 20.70 -4.32 -2.72
CA ASP A 3 20.26 -3.24 -3.59
C ASP A 3 18.76 -3.45 -3.83
N PHE A 4 17.92 -2.71 -3.10
CA PHE A 4 16.51 -2.57 -3.41
C PHE A 4 16.40 -1.88 -4.78
N LYS A 5 16.44 -2.67 -5.86
CA LYS A 5 16.05 -2.22 -7.18
C LYS A 5 14.54 -2.03 -7.15
N TYR A 6 14.11 -0.78 -7.05
CA TYR A 6 12.75 -0.40 -7.41
C TYR A 6 12.46 -0.97 -8.80
N LYS A 7 11.37 -1.73 -8.93
CA LYS A 7 10.95 -2.25 -10.23
C LYS A 7 10.62 -1.04 -11.11
N GLU A 8 11.44 -0.80 -12.13
CA GLU A 8 11.09 0.15 -13.17
C GLU A 8 9.99 -0.48 -14.03
N TYR A 9 8.77 0.00 -13.84
CA TYR A 9 7.64 -0.45 -14.63
C TYR A 9 7.79 0.03 -16.06
N THR A 10 7.51 -0.87 -17.00
CA THR A 10 7.31 -0.47 -18.40
C THR A 10 6.11 0.47 -18.50
N GLU A 11 6.04 1.28 -19.56
CA GLU A 11 4.87 2.13 -19.82
C GLU A 11 3.56 1.32 -19.85
N LEU A 12 3.64 0.07 -20.34
CA LEU A 12 2.53 -0.86 -20.37
C LEU A 12 2.10 -1.31 -18.97
N GLU A 13 3.04 -1.68 -18.10
CA GLU A 13 2.72 -2.04 -16.71
C GLU A 13 2.17 -0.85 -15.93
N THR A 14 2.67 0.36 -16.20
CA THR A 14 2.17 1.60 -15.59
C THR A 14 0.72 1.87 -16.01
N LEU A 15 0.39 1.65 -17.28
CA LEU A 15 -0.99 1.76 -17.77
C LEU A 15 -1.90 0.73 -17.09
N ILE A 16 -1.47 -0.54 -17.03
CA ILE A 16 -2.23 -1.61 -16.36
C ILE A 16 -2.45 -1.28 -14.88
N TYR A 17 -1.41 -0.81 -14.18
CA TYR A 17 -1.49 -0.38 -12.79
C TYR A 17 -2.55 0.71 -12.60
N ASN A 18 -2.47 1.79 -13.39
CA ASN A 18 -3.40 2.91 -13.27
C ASN A 18 -4.83 2.48 -13.56
N GLU A 19 -5.07 1.72 -14.62
CA GLU A 19 -6.41 1.21 -14.94
C GLU A 19 -6.96 0.28 -13.85
N ALA A 20 -6.11 -0.58 -13.29
CA ALA A 20 -6.49 -1.49 -12.22
C ALA A 20 -6.89 -0.74 -10.95
N MET A 21 -6.07 0.24 -10.54
CA MET A 21 -6.36 1.10 -9.40
C MET A 21 -7.67 1.84 -9.58
N ASP A 22 -7.89 2.45 -10.75
CA ASP A 22 -9.12 3.15 -11.07
C ASP A 22 -10.37 2.25 -10.94
N ARG A 23 -10.26 1.01 -11.43
CA ARG A 23 -11.35 0.03 -11.36
C ARG A 23 -11.61 -0.44 -9.93
N ILE A 24 -10.56 -0.69 -9.14
CA ILE A 24 -10.69 -1.10 -7.74
C ILE A 24 -11.39 0.02 -6.95
N MET A 25 -10.93 1.27 -7.10
CA MET A 25 -11.51 2.43 -6.41
C MET A 25 -12.97 2.67 -6.81
N LYS A 26 -13.29 2.56 -8.11
CA LYS A 26 -14.68 2.63 -8.60
C LYS A 26 -15.53 1.50 -8.01
N GLY A 27 -15.02 0.28 -7.98
CA GLY A 27 -15.69 -0.88 -7.39
C GLY A 27 -16.07 -0.65 -5.92
N LEU A 28 -15.11 -0.17 -5.13
CA LEU A 28 -15.32 0.19 -3.73
C LEU A 28 -16.37 1.29 -3.56
N SER A 29 -16.31 2.35 -4.39
CA SER A 29 -17.32 3.43 -4.36
C SER A 29 -18.73 2.96 -4.71
N ASN A 30 -18.84 1.87 -5.48
CA ASN A 30 -20.11 1.24 -5.85
C ASN A 30 -20.59 0.21 -4.82
N GLY A 31 -19.91 0.08 -3.67
CA GLY A 31 -20.31 -0.79 -2.56
C GLY A 31 -19.80 -2.23 -2.63
N LEU A 32 -18.93 -2.54 -3.60
CA LEU A 32 -18.23 -3.83 -3.64
C LEU A 32 -17.30 -3.96 -2.43
N SER A 33 -17.11 -5.19 -1.95
CA SER A 33 -16.00 -5.49 -1.04
C SER A 33 -14.66 -5.30 -1.75
N PHE A 34 -13.60 -5.14 -0.96
CA PHE A 34 -12.24 -5.05 -1.52
C PHE A 34 -11.89 -6.25 -2.40
N THR A 35 -12.21 -7.46 -1.93
CA THR A 35 -11.98 -8.69 -2.71
C THR A 35 -12.75 -8.73 -4.03
N GLU A 36 -14.01 -8.32 -4.04
CA GLU A 36 -14.81 -8.24 -5.28
C GLU A 36 -14.24 -7.21 -6.25
N ALA A 37 -13.83 -6.05 -5.75
CA ALA A 37 -13.22 -4.99 -6.56
C ALA A 37 -11.90 -5.46 -7.20
N CYS A 38 -11.03 -6.15 -6.45
CA CYS A 38 -9.80 -6.73 -6.97
C CYS A 38 -10.04 -7.88 -7.98
N ASN A 39 -11.09 -8.67 -7.76
CA ASN A 39 -11.46 -9.76 -8.69
C ASN A 39 -12.03 -9.25 -10.00
N ALA A 40 -12.63 -8.06 -10.03
CA ALA A 40 -13.14 -7.42 -11.24
C ALA A 40 -12.03 -6.96 -12.20
N VAL A 41 -10.77 -6.91 -11.74
CA VAL A 41 -9.63 -6.55 -12.60
C VAL A 41 -9.02 -7.79 -13.23
N ASP A 42 -9.05 -7.83 -14.56
CA ASP A 42 -8.39 -8.86 -15.39
C ASP A 42 -6.94 -8.46 -15.68
N ILE A 43 -6.01 -8.96 -14.85
CA ILE A 43 -4.56 -8.79 -15.02
C ILE A 43 -3.99 -10.19 -15.21
N LYS A 44 -3.30 -10.40 -16.33
CA LYS A 44 -2.72 -11.70 -16.71
C LYS A 44 -1.47 -12.06 -15.91
N ASP A 45 -0.68 -11.05 -15.55
CA ASP A 45 0.52 -11.21 -14.74
C ASP A 45 0.12 -11.29 -13.26
N SER A 46 0.31 -12.46 -12.65
CA SER A 46 -0.05 -12.71 -11.26
C SER A 46 0.77 -11.89 -10.27
N ASP A 47 2.03 -11.62 -10.59
CA ASP A 47 2.95 -10.89 -9.70
C ASP A 47 2.59 -9.41 -9.73
N LEU A 48 2.32 -8.87 -10.92
CA LEU A 48 1.81 -7.51 -11.08
C LEU A 48 0.44 -7.35 -10.40
N LYS A 49 -0.45 -8.33 -10.53
CA LYS A 49 -1.75 -8.32 -9.85
C LYS A 49 -1.60 -8.31 -8.34
N ALA A 50 -0.75 -9.18 -7.79
CA ALA A 50 -0.50 -9.23 -6.35
C ALA A 50 0.04 -7.90 -5.83
N PHE A 51 0.98 -7.29 -6.55
CA PHE A 51 1.52 -5.98 -6.22
C PHE A 51 0.44 -4.89 -6.20
N ILE A 52 -0.39 -4.80 -7.25
CA ILE A 52 -1.47 -3.80 -7.34
C ILE A 52 -2.48 -3.98 -6.20
N VAL A 53 -2.85 -5.23 -5.89
CA VAL A 53 -3.81 -5.52 -4.82
C VAL A 53 -3.26 -5.14 -3.45
N ASP A 54 -1.99 -5.43 -3.19
CA ASP A 54 -1.32 -5.04 -1.94
C ASP A 54 -1.27 -3.52 -1.80
N ASP A 55 -0.85 -2.82 -2.85
CA ASP A 55 -0.73 -1.36 -2.85
C ASP A 55 -2.10 -0.67 -2.71
N ALA A 56 -3.12 -1.18 -3.41
CA ALA A 56 -4.49 -0.71 -3.27
C ALA A 56 -5.00 -0.82 -1.84
N LEU A 57 -4.68 -1.92 -1.15
CA LEU A 57 -5.07 -2.11 0.25
C LEU A 57 -4.40 -1.07 1.16
N LYS A 58 -3.08 -0.87 0.98
CA LYS A 58 -2.29 0.09 1.77
C LYS A 58 -2.77 1.53 1.56
N ILE A 59 -3.08 1.90 0.32
CA ILE A 59 -3.67 3.21 -0.02
C ILE A 59 -5.02 3.40 0.67
N MET A 60 -5.89 2.38 0.64
CA MET A 60 -7.19 2.47 1.30
C MET A 60 -7.07 2.57 2.83
N ILE A 61 -6.15 1.82 3.43
CA ILE A 61 -5.86 1.95 4.87
C ILE A 61 -5.37 3.36 5.18
N ALA A 62 -4.48 3.92 4.35
CA ALA A 62 -3.96 5.26 4.57
C ALA A 62 -5.07 6.33 4.49
N ASP A 63 -5.93 6.27 3.48
CA ASP A 63 -7.06 7.18 3.31
C ASP A 63 -8.07 7.04 4.47
N LEU A 64 -8.47 5.82 4.83
CA LEU A 64 -9.44 5.59 5.89
C LEU A 64 -8.88 5.96 7.27
N HIS A 65 -7.68 5.48 7.61
CA HIS A 65 -7.12 5.62 8.94
C HIS A 65 -6.50 7.00 9.17
N TYR A 66 -5.60 7.44 8.28
CA TYR A 66 -4.84 8.68 8.49
C TYR A 66 -5.54 9.92 7.93
N THR A 67 -6.23 9.81 6.80
CA THR A 67 -6.95 10.96 6.21
C THR A 67 -8.34 11.16 6.82
N LYS A 68 -9.11 10.08 7.00
CA LYS A 68 -10.50 10.13 7.49
C LYS A 68 -10.66 9.82 8.98
N GLY A 69 -9.57 9.49 9.67
CA GLY A 69 -9.56 9.27 11.13
C GLY A 69 -10.34 8.04 11.59
N GLN A 70 -10.62 7.08 10.70
CA GLN A 70 -11.29 5.82 11.04
C GLN A 70 -10.35 4.92 11.83
N THR A 71 -10.85 4.03 12.67
CA THR A 71 -10.00 3.00 13.28
C THR A 71 -9.64 1.90 12.27
N LEU A 72 -8.61 1.10 12.55
CA LEU A 72 -8.30 -0.07 11.71
C LEU A 72 -9.46 -1.08 11.70
N GLN A 73 -10.25 -1.13 12.78
CA GLN A 73 -11.47 -1.94 12.86
C GLN A 73 -12.54 -1.42 11.89
N ASP A 74 -12.80 -0.11 11.89
CA ASP A 74 -13.74 0.51 10.96
C ASP A 74 -13.30 0.30 9.51
N ALA A 75 -12.00 0.42 9.24
CA ALA A 75 -11.44 0.15 7.90
C ALA A 75 -11.67 -1.31 7.46
N ALA A 76 -11.50 -2.28 8.36
CA ALA A 76 -11.79 -3.68 8.10
C ALA A 76 -13.27 -3.91 7.75
N GLU A 77 -14.18 -3.28 8.49
CA GLU A 77 -15.62 -3.35 8.25
C GLU A 77 -16.02 -2.70 6.91
N MET A 78 -15.51 -1.50 6.63
CA MET A 78 -15.77 -0.78 5.38
C MET A 78 -15.26 -1.53 4.15
N LEU A 79 -14.07 -2.13 4.25
CA LEU A 79 -13.46 -2.91 3.16
C LEU A 79 -13.99 -4.35 3.09
N LYS A 80 -14.79 -4.77 4.08
CA LYS A 80 -15.31 -6.13 4.27
C LYS A 80 -14.18 -7.17 4.29
N LEU A 81 -13.10 -6.86 5.00
CA LEU A 81 -11.93 -7.72 5.17
C LEU A 81 -11.77 -8.14 6.63
N PRO A 82 -11.14 -9.30 6.92
CA PRO A 82 -10.74 -9.65 8.27
C PRO A 82 -9.76 -8.63 8.85
N ILE A 83 -9.91 -8.29 10.13
CA ILE A 83 -9.03 -7.34 10.82
C ILE A 83 -7.54 -7.75 10.75
N ASP A 84 -7.25 -9.05 10.77
CA ASP A 84 -5.87 -9.56 10.69
C ASP A 84 -5.18 -9.18 9.37
N VAL A 85 -5.95 -9.09 8.26
CA VAL A 85 -5.43 -8.66 6.96
C VAL A 85 -5.08 -7.17 6.99
N ILE A 86 -5.95 -6.34 7.58
CA ILE A 86 -5.71 -4.90 7.75
C ILE A 86 -4.51 -4.66 8.65
N GLN A 87 -4.42 -5.37 9.78
CA GLN A 87 -3.30 -5.24 10.71
C GLN A 87 -1.97 -5.68 10.09
N LYS A 88 -1.97 -6.74 9.27
CA LYS A 88 -0.79 -7.16 8.51
C LYS A 88 -0.33 -6.06 7.56
N ALA A 89 -1.23 -5.54 6.72
CA ALA A 89 -0.90 -4.49 5.76
C ALA A 89 -0.44 -3.20 6.45
N HIS A 90 -1.11 -2.78 7.52
CA HIS A 90 -0.69 -1.63 8.33
C HIS A 90 0.70 -1.82 8.95
N ARG A 91 1.01 -3.01 9.47
CA ARG A 91 2.35 -3.31 10.01
C ARG A 91 3.43 -3.19 8.93
N GLU A 92 3.21 -3.74 7.75
CA GLU A 92 4.13 -3.62 6.61
C GLU A 92 4.36 -2.15 6.24
N MET A 93 3.31 -1.33 6.19
CA MET A 93 3.45 0.12 5.97
C MET A 93 4.33 0.79 7.02
N MET A 94 4.22 0.41 8.29
CA MET A 94 5.05 0.97 9.37
C MET A 94 6.50 0.49 9.29
N GLU A 95 6.71 -0.76 8.89
CA GLU A 95 8.05 -1.32 8.64
C GLU A 95 8.76 -0.55 7.52
N ASP A 96 8.07 -0.26 6.41
CA ASP A 96 8.60 0.54 5.30
C ASP A 96 9.00 1.96 5.72
N ILE A 97 8.19 2.61 6.57
CA ILE A 97 8.52 3.93 7.15
C ILE A 97 9.74 3.83 8.07
N SER A 98 9.80 2.80 8.91
CA SER A 98 10.92 2.61 9.85
C SER A 98 12.26 2.37 9.14
N GLN A 99 12.25 1.74 7.96
CA GLN A 99 13.46 1.50 7.16
C GLN A 99 13.91 2.74 6.38
N SER A 100 12.97 3.61 6.00
CA SER A 100 13.28 4.87 5.32
C SER A 100 13.69 6.00 6.29
N ALA A 101 13.27 5.93 7.56
CA ALA A 101 13.56 6.96 8.57
C ALA A 101 15.06 7.20 8.88
N PRO A 102 15.94 6.19 9.00
CA PRO A 102 17.37 6.41 9.21
C PRO A 102 18.04 7.15 8.05
N GLY A 103 17.59 6.90 6.81
CA GLY A 103 18.04 7.60 5.61
C GLY A 103 17.64 9.07 5.63
N VAL A 104 16.39 9.36 5.99
CA VAL A 104 15.88 10.75 6.09
C VAL A 104 16.53 11.53 7.23
N TYR A 105 16.76 10.91 8.40
CA TYR A 105 17.44 11.56 9.53
C TYR A 105 18.88 11.98 9.17
N ASN A 106 19.65 11.09 8.53
CA ASN A 106 21.03 11.40 8.11
C ASN A 106 21.10 12.45 6.98
N ILE A 107 20.09 12.51 6.11
CA ILE A 107 19.99 13.55 5.06
C ILE A 107 19.67 14.93 5.67
N LEU A 108 18.81 14.97 6.69
CA LEU A 108 18.42 16.21 7.37
C LEU A 108 19.44 16.69 8.41
N HIS A 109 20.28 15.78 8.94
CA HIS A 109 21.33 16.06 9.92
C HIS A 109 22.69 15.45 9.52
N PRO A 110 23.30 15.88 8.41
CA PRO A 110 24.54 15.30 7.90
C PRO A 110 25.74 15.51 8.85
N ASP A 111 25.69 16.50 9.73
CA ASP A 111 26.78 16.85 10.66
C ASP A 111 26.66 16.21 12.05
N ASN A 112 25.65 15.37 12.30
CA ASN A 112 25.44 14.77 13.61
C ASN A 112 25.40 13.24 13.49
N PRO A 113 26.57 12.56 13.50
CA PRO A 113 26.60 11.11 13.47
C PRO A 113 25.86 10.61 14.72
N ALA A 114 24.81 9.82 14.49
CA ALA A 114 23.96 9.27 15.54
C ALA A 114 24.83 8.73 16.68
N GLY A 115 24.67 9.33 17.86
CA GLY A 115 25.45 9.01 19.05
C GLY A 115 25.30 7.54 19.39
N ASN A 116 26.44 6.88 19.60
CA ASN A 116 26.51 5.54 20.18
C ASN A 116 25.84 5.55 21.56
N ALA A 117 24.84 4.68 21.73
CA ALA A 117 24.41 4.18 23.03
C ALA A 117 24.36 2.66 22.94
#